data_AF-A0A938VJW5-F1
#
_entry.id   AF-A0A938VJW5-F1
#
_cell.length_a   1.000
_cell.length_b   1.000
_cell.length_c   1.000
_cell.angle_alpha   90.00
_cell.angle_beta   90.00
_cell.angle_gamma   90.00
#
_symmetry.space_group_name_H-M   'P 1'
#
loop_
_entity.id
_entity.type
_entity.pdbx_description
1 polymer ?
#
loop_
_entity_poly.entity_id
_entity_poly.type
_entity_poly.pdbx_seq_one_letter_code
_entity_poly.pdbx_strand_id
1 'polypeptide(L)' 'MEFVSSKKFLQIWLVALVVASVLAIPQTVQRAADLEIVLLRSKWLGLVILFGLTALFGMWMFFSSWLDRVVHW' A
#
# COMPACT_ATOMS: atom_id res chain seq x y z
N MET A 1 21.52 20.43 -9.86
CA MET A 1 20.71 19.30 -9.35
C MET A 1 19.87 19.84 -8.22
N GLU A 2 18.55 19.92 -8.37
CA GLU A 2 17.67 20.36 -7.28
C GLU A 2 17.67 19.27 -6.20
N PHE A 3 17.95 19.63 -4.96
CA PHE A 3 17.84 18.71 -3.84
C PHE A 3 16.35 18.41 -3.62
N VAL A 4 15.93 17.21 -3.98
CA VAL A 4 14.59 16.72 -3.67
C VAL A 4 14.49 16.67 -2.14
N SER A 5 13.59 17.45 -1.57
CA SER A 5 13.30 17.40 -0.13
C SER A 5 12.90 15.97 0.25
N SER A 6 13.53 15.40 1.27
CA SER A 6 13.24 14.05 1.78
C SER A 6 11.76 13.83 2.07
N LYS A 7 11.04 14.88 2.47
CA LYS A 7 9.58 14.89 2.64
C LYS A 7 8.83 14.57 1.35
N LYS A 8 9.20 15.23 0.24
CA LYS A 8 8.56 15.00 -1.08
C LYS A 8 8.85 13.59 -1.58
N PHE A 9 10.06 13.08 -1.36
CA PHE A 9 10.41 11.70 -1.70
C PHE A 9 9.54 10.70 -0.92
N LEU A 10 9.43 10.85 0.40
CA LEU A 10 8.60 9.98 1.24
C LEU A 10 7.11 10.04 0.87
N GLN A 11 6.60 11.23 0.53
CA GLN A 11 5.22 11.41 0.06
C GLN A 11 4.96 10.63 -1.24
N ILE A 12 5.83 10.78 -2.24
CA ILE A 12 5.69 10.08 -3.52
C ILE A 12 5.82 8.56 -3.31
N TRP A 13 6.75 8.14 -2.45
CA TRP A 13 6.93 6.73 -2.11
C TRP A 13 5.70 6.13 -1.43
N LEU A 14 5.08 6.84 -0.46
CA LEU A 14 3.84 6.41 0.17
C LEU A 14 2.68 6.32 -0.83
N VAL A 15 2.55 7.30 -1.73
CA VAL A 15 1.53 7.27 -2.77
C VAL A 15 1.73 6.08 -3.70
N ALA A 16 2.97 5.83 -4.14
CA ALA A 16 3.29 4.66 -4.97
C ALA A 16 2.97 3.34 -4.25
N LEU A 17 3.27 3.25 -2.94
CA LEU A 17 2.96 2.08 -2.12
C LEU A 17 1.45 1.84 -2.00
N VAL A 18 0.68 2.90 -1.78
CA VAL A 18 -0.80 2.83 -1.71
C VAL A 18 -1.36 2.37 -3.06
N VAL A 19 -0.94 2.98 -4.16
CA VAL A 19 -1.39 2.61 -5.52
C VAL A 19 -1.03 1.15 -5.83
N ALA A 20 0.21 0.74 -5.57
CA ALA A 20 0.63 -0.64 -5.79
C ALA A 20 -0.18 -1.64 -4.95
N SER A 21 -0.46 -1.31 -3.69
CA SER A 21 -1.26 -2.16 -2.80
C SER A 21 -2.71 -2.28 -3.29
N VAL A 22 -3.32 -1.18 -3.75
CA VAL A 22 -4.68 -1.19 -4.31
C VAL A 22 -4.73 -2.03 -5.59
N LEU A 23 -3.73 -1.92 -6.47
CA LEU A 23 -3.67 -2.71 -7.71
C LEU A 23 -3.38 -4.20 -7.48
N ALA A 24 -2.67 -4.54 -6.40
CA ALA A 24 -2.37 -5.91 -6.03
C ALA A 24 -3.64 -6.69 -5.61
N ILE A 25 -4.66 -6.01 -5.08
CA ILE A 25 -5.93 -6.65 -4.67
C ILE A 25 -6.65 -7.32 -5.84
N PRO A 26 -7.05 -6.62 -6.93
CA PRO A 26 -7.74 -7.25 -8.05
C PRO A 26 -6.85 -8.28 -8.75
N GLN A 27 -5.53 -8.08 -8.83
CA GLN A 27 -4.61 -9.11 -9.34
C GLN A 27 -4.62 -10.39 -8.50
N THR A 28 -4.64 -10.25 -7.17
CA THR A 28 -4.70 -11.39 -6.24
C THR A 28 -6.04 -12.12 -6.38
N VAL A 29 -7.13 -11.37 -6.54
CA VAL A 29 -8.47 -11.93 -6.76
C VAL A 29 -8.55 -12.68 -8.09
N GLN A 30 -8.04 -12.07 -9.17
CA GLN A 30 -8.03 -12.70 -10.48
C GLN A 30 -7.24 -14.01 -10.48
N ARG A 31 -6.03 -14.02 -9.89
CA ARG A 31 -5.24 -15.26 -9.77
C ARG A 31 -5.91 -16.32 -8.92
N ALA A 32 -6.62 -15.94 -7.86
CA ALA A 32 -7.36 -16.90 -7.05
C ALA A 32 -8.55 -17.49 -7.82
N ALA A 33 -9.22 -16.69 -8.65
CA ALA A 33 -10.29 -17.15 -9.53
C ALA A 33 -9.79 -18.07 -10.65
N ASP A 34 -8.67 -17.73 -11.29
CA ASP A 34 -8.03 -18.54 -12.33
C ASP A 34 -7.59 -19.93 -11.81
N LEU A 35 -7.31 -20.03 -10.51
CA LEU A 35 -6.93 -21.28 -9.83
C LEU A 35 -8.13 -22.00 -9.18
N GLU A 36 -9.37 -21.53 -9.42
CA GLU A 36 -10.61 -22.03 -8.82
C GLU A 36 -10.59 -22.07 -7.27
N ILE A 37 -9.76 -21.22 -6.66
CA ILE A 37 -9.60 -21.16 -5.21
C ILE A 37 -10.75 -20.35 -4.62
N VAL A 38 -11.48 -20.96 -3.69
CA VAL A 38 -12.47 -20.23 -2.87
C VAL A 38 -11.74 -19.20 -2.02
N LEU A 39 -11.82 -17.95 -2.45
CA LEU A 39 -11.04 -16.84 -1.92
C LEU A 39 -11.25 -16.66 -0.40
N LEU A 40 -12.52 -16.76 0.04
CA LEU A 40 -12.94 -16.67 1.44
C LEU A 40 -12.40 -17.77 2.37
N ARG A 41 -11.96 -18.91 1.81
CA ARG A 41 -11.47 -20.06 2.59
C ARG A 41 -9.97 -20.27 2.47
N SER A 42 -9.28 -19.44 1.67
CA SER A 42 -7.89 -19.66 1.33
C SER A 42 -6.96 -18.62 1.98
N LYS A 43 -5.68 -18.98 2.06
CA LYS A 43 -4.61 -18.07 2.53
C LYS A 43 -4.50 -16.78 1.70
N TRP A 44 -5.09 -16.75 0.50
CA TRP A 44 -5.12 -15.57 -0.38
C TRP A 44 -6.01 -14.45 0.16
N LEU A 45 -7.03 -14.75 0.99
CA LEU A 45 -7.77 -13.71 1.73
C LEU A 45 -6.84 -12.90 2.63
N GLY A 46 -5.88 -13.57 3.27
CA GLY A 46 -4.88 -12.92 4.11
C GLY A 46 -4.03 -11.91 3.34
N LEU A 47 -3.68 -12.22 2.09
CA LEU A 47 -2.95 -11.29 1.22
C LEU A 47 -3.80 -10.09 0.81
N VAL A 48 -5.07 -10.31 0.45
CA VAL A 48 -5.99 -9.22 0.12
C VAL A 48 -6.20 -8.28 1.31
N ILE A 49 -6.40 -8.83 2.51
CA ILE A 49 -6.51 -8.05 3.75
C ILE A 49 -5.21 -7.28 4.01
N LEU A 50 -4.05 -7.91 3.85
CA LEU A 50 -2.75 -7.27 4.05
C LEU A 50 -2.54 -6.09 3.10
N PHE A 51 -2.87 -6.26 1.81
CA PHE A 51 -2.79 -5.15 0.85
C PHE A 51 -3.78 -4.03 1.19
N GLY A 52 -5.00 -4.37 1.61
CA GLY A 52 -5.99 -3.40 2.09
C GLY A 52 -5.48 -2.59 3.29
N LEU A 53 -4.91 -3.28 4.29
CA LEU A 53 -4.29 -2.63 5.45
C LEU A 53 -3.12 -1.73 5.03
N THR A 54 -2.24 -2.21 4.15
CA THR A 54 -1.09 -1.44 3.66
C THR A 54 -1.54 -0.15 2.96
N ALA A 55 -2.58 -0.22 2.13
CA ALA A 55 -3.17 0.95 1.48
C ALA A 55 -3.78 1.93 2.51
N LEU A 56 -4.54 1.43 3.48
CA LEU A 56 -5.14 2.26 4.54
C LEU A 56 -4.08 2.94 5.42
N PHE A 57 -3.08 2.20 5.87
CA PHE A 57 -1.98 2.74 6.67
C PHE A 57 -1.14 3.74 5.88
N GLY A 58 -0.80 3.42 4.62
CA GLY A 58 -0.05 4.34 3.75
C GLY A 58 -0.80 5.64 3.51
N MET A 59 -2.12 5.57 3.29
CA MET A 59 -2.97 6.75 3.12
C MET A 59 -3.09 7.54 4.44
N TRP A 60 -3.26 6.87 5.58
CA TRP A 60 -3.29 7.53 6.88
C TRP A 60 -1.97 8.25 7.21
N MET A 61 -0.83 7.60 6.95
CA MET A 61 0.49 8.21 7.15
C MET A 61 0.67 9.46 6.29
N PHE A 62 0.18 9.43 5.04
CA PHE A 62 0.25 10.58 4.13
C PHE A 62 -0.48 11.82 4.66
N PHE A 63 -1.64 11.66 5.31
CA PHE A 63 -2.41 12.77 5.90
C PHE A 63 -1.97 13.15 7.31
N SER A 64 -1.24 12.27 7.99
CA SER A 64 -0.79 12.52 9.36
C SER A 64 0.45 13.42 9.42
N SER A 65 0.67 14.06 10.57
CA SER A 65 1.92 14.79 10.89
C SER A 65 3.14 13.87 11.10
N TRP A 66 3.03 12.58 10.78
CA TRP A 66 4.11 11.61 10.94
C TRP A 66 5.27 11.91 10.00
N LEU A 67 4.99 12.26 8.75
CA LEU A 67 6.02 12.64 7.78
C LEU A 67 6.87 13.82 8.26
N ASP A 68 6.24 14.79 8.92
CA ASP A 68 6.94 15.93 9.51
C ASP A 68 7.83 15.50 10.68
N ARG A 69 7.35 14.58 11.54
CA ARG A 69 8.16 14.05 12.64
C ARG A 69 9.37 13.26 12.17
N VAL A 70 9.25 12.48 11.09
CA VAL A 70 10.36 11.66 10.57
C VAL A 70 11.42 12.50 9.86
N VAL A 71 11.01 13.56 9.18
CA VAL A 71 11.95 14.44 8.45
C VAL A 71 12.70 15.40 9.40
N HIS A 72 12.14 15.67 10.58
CA HIS A 72 12.75 16.54 11.60
C HIS A 72 13.58 15.81 12.67
N TRP A 73 13.71 14.48 12.59
CA TRP A 73 14.54 13.66 13.48
C TRP A 73 15.91 13.39 12.85
#